data_AF-A0A9E0RQ50-F1
#
_entry.id   AF-A0A9E0RQ50-F1
#
_cell.length_a   1.000
_cell.length_b   1.000
_cell.length_c   1.000
_cell.angle_alpha   90.00
_cell.angle_beta   90.00
_cell.angle_gamma   90.00
#
_symmetry.space_group_name_H-M   'P 1'
#
loop_
_entity.id
_entity.type
_entity.pdbx_description
1 polymer ?
#
loop_
_entity_poly.entity_id
_entity_poly.type
_entity_poly.pdbx_seq_one_letter_code
_entity_poly.pdbx_strand_id
1 'polypeptide(L)'
;LLANVEGRDDKHIIQTMLLRSLSQAVYQPENAGHFGLHYEAYAHFTSPIRRYPDLLVHRAIRAAIRGRGKGTHIKRVKGASALKRERIYPYDVGAMAALGEQCSMTERRADDATREVDAWLKCEFLKDRIGEEFEGVIAAVTNFGVFVELSDLYIEGLIHISALPGDYYHFDQAKQRLIGERTRQVFQLGGAVTVRVARVDLDDRKIDLELAGVAPSRRGKSGKRRAEGEPAAGSRNKKSRRRQTAPNGEKESGGKERKSGQRSTKPSKSAKSPKSAKSKKASTSGRPAKASKPGKAPAAKRRSGKQPPAGKKGR
;
A
#
# COMPACT_ATOMS: atom_id res chain seq x y z
N LEU A 1 -16.26 -7.02 -0.91
CA LEU A 1 -15.15 -6.99 -1.90
C LEU A 1 -14.13 -8.08 -1.63
N LEU A 2 -13.33 -8.03 -0.54
CA LEU A 2 -12.27 -9.04 -0.30
C LEU A 2 -12.79 -10.50 -0.28
N ALA A 3 -13.90 -10.77 0.43
CA ALA A 3 -14.56 -12.08 0.40
C ALA A 3 -15.05 -12.51 -1.01
N ASN A 4 -15.36 -11.56 -1.89
CA ASN A 4 -15.79 -11.83 -3.27
C ASN A 4 -14.62 -12.24 -4.19
N VAL A 5 -13.37 -12.02 -3.77
CA VAL A 5 -12.15 -12.35 -4.53
C VAL A 5 -11.35 -13.50 -3.91
N GLU A 6 -11.89 -14.13 -2.85
CA GLU A 6 -11.26 -15.20 -2.05
C GLU A 6 -10.67 -16.34 -2.87
N GLY A 7 -11.39 -16.78 -3.92
CA GLY A 7 -11.03 -17.89 -4.81
C GLY A 7 -10.58 -17.46 -6.21
N ARG A 8 -9.93 -16.30 -6.34
CA ARG A 8 -9.38 -15.81 -7.62
C ARG A 8 -7.86 -15.84 -7.64
N ASP A 9 -7.28 -16.21 -8.77
CA ASP A 9 -5.83 -16.18 -9.02
C ASP A 9 -5.20 -14.78 -8.77
N ASP A 10 -5.97 -13.71 -8.96
CA ASP A 10 -5.53 -12.31 -8.76
C ASP A 10 -5.88 -11.72 -7.38
N LYS A 11 -6.35 -12.53 -6.41
CA LYS A 11 -6.71 -12.11 -5.04
C LYS A 11 -5.62 -11.24 -4.39
N HIS A 12 -4.38 -11.71 -4.42
CA HIS A 12 -3.23 -11.03 -3.81
C HIS A 12 -2.98 -9.66 -4.47
N ILE A 13 -3.10 -9.57 -5.81
CA ILE A 13 -2.96 -8.32 -6.56
C ILE A 13 -4.04 -7.32 -6.12
N ILE A 14 -5.30 -7.76 -6.05
CA ILE A 14 -6.43 -6.91 -5.66
C ILE A 14 -6.28 -6.45 -4.19
N GLN A 15 -5.83 -7.32 -3.29
CA GLN A 15 -5.57 -6.99 -1.89
C GLN A 15 -4.43 -5.98 -1.76
N THR A 16 -3.30 -6.19 -2.44
CA THR A 16 -2.14 -5.28 -2.41
C THR A 16 -2.47 -3.90 -3.00
N MET A 17 -3.25 -3.85 -4.09
CA MET A 17 -3.73 -2.59 -4.67
C MET A 17 -4.72 -1.87 -3.74
N LEU A 18 -5.59 -2.60 -3.04
CA LEU A 18 -6.53 -2.05 -2.07
C LEU A 18 -5.81 -1.48 -0.84
N LEU A 19 -4.81 -2.20 -0.30
CA LEU A 19 -4.02 -1.72 0.83
C LEU A 19 -3.19 -0.47 0.45
N ARG A 20 -2.60 -0.46 -0.76
CA ARG A 20 -1.84 0.68 -1.30
C ARG A 20 -2.72 1.89 -1.69
N SER A 21 -4.05 1.78 -1.67
CA SER A 21 -4.97 2.92 -1.90
C SER A 21 -5.56 3.51 -0.61
N LEU A 22 -5.25 2.95 0.56
CA LEU A 22 -5.65 3.51 1.85
C LEU A 22 -4.72 4.66 2.27
N SER A 23 -5.29 5.68 2.90
CA SER A 23 -4.51 6.72 3.59
C SER A 23 -3.82 6.14 4.84
N GLN A 24 -2.60 6.60 5.13
CA GLN A 24 -1.92 6.30 6.39
C GLN A 24 -2.69 6.90 7.58
N ALA A 25 -2.76 6.16 8.69
CA ALA A 25 -3.30 6.66 9.94
C ALA A 25 -2.40 7.74 10.56
N VAL A 26 -2.99 8.70 11.29
CA VAL A 26 -2.29 9.81 11.94
C VAL A 26 -2.92 10.16 13.28
N TYR A 27 -2.14 10.76 14.18
CA TYR A 27 -2.65 11.36 15.42
C TYR A 27 -3.13 12.78 15.15
N GLN A 28 -4.40 13.04 15.44
CA GLN A 28 -5.04 14.35 15.31
C GLN A 28 -6.05 14.57 16.45
N PRO A 29 -6.33 15.81 16.86
CA PRO A 29 -7.31 16.09 17.91
C PRO A 29 -8.77 15.92 17.46
N GLU A 30 -9.03 16.01 16.16
CA GLU A 30 -10.37 15.92 15.57
C GLU A 30 -10.72 14.46 15.23
N ASN A 31 -11.91 13.99 15.62
CA ASN A 31 -12.29 12.60 15.40
C ASN A 31 -12.92 12.39 14.02
N ALA A 32 -12.14 11.84 13.08
CA ALA A 32 -12.61 11.43 11.75
C ALA A 32 -12.98 9.93 11.67
N GLY A 33 -13.01 9.22 12.80
CA GLY A 33 -13.13 7.76 12.85
C GLY A 33 -11.88 7.03 12.34
N HIS A 34 -11.96 5.72 12.22
CA HIS A 34 -10.84 4.87 11.79
C HIS A 34 -11.29 3.83 10.76
N PHE A 35 -11.26 4.21 9.48
CA PHE A 35 -11.77 3.41 8.35
C PHE A 35 -11.30 1.95 8.36
N GLY A 36 -9.98 1.71 8.50
CA GLY A 36 -9.40 0.36 8.49
C GLY A 36 -9.74 -0.53 9.68
N LEU A 37 -10.43 -0.01 10.71
CA LEU A 37 -10.96 -0.77 11.85
C LEU A 37 -12.50 -0.69 11.95
N HIS A 38 -13.15 0.06 11.05
CA HIS A 38 -14.59 0.30 11.05
C HIS A 38 -15.15 0.86 12.38
N TYR A 39 -14.42 1.78 13.02
CA TYR A 39 -14.88 2.49 14.22
C TYR A 39 -15.16 3.98 13.95
N GLU A 40 -16.28 4.49 14.47
CA GLU A 40 -16.64 5.92 14.44
C GLU A 40 -15.71 6.78 15.31
N ALA A 41 -15.13 6.21 16.36
CA ALA A 41 -14.15 6.86 17.22
C ALA A 41 -13.08 5.85 17.68
N TYR A 42 -11.80 6.23 17.57
CA TYR A 42 -10.68 5.39 17.98
C TYR A 42 -9.53 6.24 18.52
N ALA A 43 -8.85 5.77 19.56
CA ALA A 43 -7.66 6.41 20.11
C ALA A 43 -6.74 5.38 20.76
N HIS A 44 -5.42 5.57 20.60
CA HIS A 44 -4.42 4.77 21.31
C HIS A 44 -4.38 5.14 22.81
N PHE A 45 -4.48 4.13 23.68
CA PHE A 45 -4.51 4.29 25.15
C PHE A 45 -3.70 3.20 25.91
N THR A 46 -3.49 2.03 25.32
CA THR A 46 -2.98 0.82 25.99
C THR A 46 -1.46 0.73 26.12
N SER A 47 -0.68 1.71 25.64
CA SER A 47 0.79 1.64 25.59
C SER A 47 1.53 2.94 25.95
N PRO A 48 1.18 3.65 27.06
CA PRO A 48 1.77 4.96 27.42
C PRO A 48 3.26 4.95 27.76
N ILE A 49 3.87 3.77 27.93
CA ILE A 49 5.32 3.60 28.14
C ILE A 49 6.11 3.78 26.83
N ARG A 50 5.51 3.40 25.69
CA ARG A 50 6.18 3.34 24.37
C ARG A 50 5.53 4.21 23.28
N ARG A 51 4.41 4.86 23.58
CA ARG A 51 3.72 5.81 22.69
C ARG A 51 3.28 7.04 23.47
N TYR A 52 3.73 8.22 23.04
CA TYR A 52 3.38 9.49 23.68
C TYR A 52 1.89 9.89 23.54
N PRO A 53 1.19 9.58 22.43
CA PRO A 53 -0.26 9.80 22.32
C PRO A 53 -1.07 9.12 23.43
N ASP A 54 -0.78 7.85 23.74
CA ASP A 54 -1.41 7.14 24.85
C ASP A 54 -1.21 7.89 26.18
N LEU A 55 -0.02 8.43 26.44
CA LEU A 55 0.25 9.22 27.64
C LEU A 55 -0.56 10.52 27.69
N LEU A 56 -0.84 11.16 26.55
CA LEU A 56 -1.77 12.30 26.46
C LEU A 56 -3.22 11.87 26.75
N VAL A 57 -3.68 10.73 26.23
CA VAL A 57 -5.01 10.19 26.51
C VAL A 57 -5.16 9.79 27.99
N HIS A 58 -4.12 9.19 28.60
CA HIS A 58 -4.07 8.94 30.06
C HIS A 58 -4.21 10.23 30.87
N ARG A 59 -3.53 11.31 30.47
CA ARG A 59 -3.67 12.64 31.09
C ARG A 59 -5.08 13.22 30.88
N ALA A 60 -5.69 13.05 29.70
CA ALA A 60 -7.06 13.50 29.40
C ALA A 60 -8.10 12.78 30.28
N ILE A 61 -8.03 11.46 30.34
CA ILE A 61 -8.91 10.62 31.17
C ILE A 61 -8.73 10.97 32.66
N ARG A 62 -7.48 11.17 33.13
CA ARG A 62 -7.21 11.66 34.49
C ARG A 62 -7.85 13.02 34.75
N ALA A 63 -7.85 13.93 33.79
CA ALA A 63 -8.50 15.25 33.90
C ALA A 63 -10.03 15.16 33.91
N ALA A 64 -10.64 14.25 33.13
CA ALA A 64 -12.08 13.99 33.19
C ALA A 64 -12.48 13.40 34.56
N ILE A 65 -11.74 12.39 35.05
CA ILE A 65 -12.03 11.70 36.31
C ILE A 65 -11.77 12.60 37.53
N ARG A 66 -10.71 13.42 37.53
CA ARG A 66 -10.33 14.26 38.69
C ARG A 66 -10.74 15.74 38.58
N GLY A 67 -11.30 16.17 37.45
CA GLY A 67 -11.88 17.50 37.30
C GLY A 67 -13.24 17.66 38.00
N ARG A 68 -13.74 18.90 38.08
CA ARG A 68 -15.04 19.22 38.73
C ARG A 68 -16.27 18.98 37.82
N GLY A 69 -16.09 18.64 36.55
CA GLY A 69 -17.19 18.45 35.59
C GLY A 69 -18.08 17.24 35.91
N LYS A 70 -19.38 17.35 35.58
CA LYS A 70 -20.33 16.23 35.57
C LYS A 70 -20.19 15.49 34.23
N GLY A 71 -19.51 14.35 34.22
CA GLY A 71 -19.50 13.44 33.06
C GLY A 71 -20.50 12.32 33.27
N THR A 72 -21.36 12.07 32.27
CA THR A 72 -22.44 11.06 32.31
C THR A 72 -21.97 9.65 32.68
N HIS A 73 -20.74 9.29 32.30
CA HIS A 73 -20.18 7.94 32.52
C HIS A 73 -19.06 7.93 33.59
N ILE A 74 -18.92 8.98 34.42
CA ILE A 74 -17.80 9.13 35.37
C ILE A 74 -18.25 8.86 36.82
N LYS A 75 -18.11 7.60 37.27
CA LYS A 75 -18.27 7.24 38.68
C LYS A 75 -16.98 7.53 39.46
N ARG A 76 -17.06 8.42 40.45
CA ARG A 76 -15.91 8.80 41.31
C ARG A 76 -15.98 8.06 42.66
N VAL A 77 -14.82 7.66 43.18
CA VAL A 77 -14.70 7.07 44.52
C VAL A 77 -14.92 8.15 45.59
N LYS A 78 -15.58 7.82 46.70
CA LYS A 78 -15.74 8.75 47.84
C LYS A 78 -14.37 9.24 48.32
N GLY A 79 -14.26 10.53 48.65
CA GLY A 79 -12.99 11.16 49.06
C GLY A 79 -12.00 11.49 47.94
N ALA A 80 -12.28 11.15 46.67
CA ALA A 80 -11.39 11.49 45.55
C ALA A 80 -11.31 13.01 45.31
N SER A 81 -10.26 13.66 45.82
CA SER A 81 -10.07 15.11 45.72
C SER A 81 -9.97 15.61 44.27
N ALA A 82 -10.60 16.75 43.99
CA ALA A 82 -10.52 17.39 42.68
C ALA A 82 -9.12 17.95 42.42
N LEU A 83 -8.65 17.86 41.17
CA LEU A 83 -7.36 18.39 40.72
C LEU A 83 -7.56 19.52 39.72
N LYS A 84 -6.72 20.56 39.82
CA LYS A 84 -6.62 21.66 38.84
C LYS A 84 -6.25 21.10 37.46
N ARG A 85 -7.02 21.40 36.40
CA ARG A 85 -6.80 20.87 35.04
C ARG A 85 -5.42 21.27 34.54
N GLU A 86 -5.03 22.51 34.83
CA GLU A 86 -3.78 23.19 34.48
C GLU A 86 -2.54 22.43 34.99
N ARG A 87 -2.69 21.58 36.02
CA ARG A 87 -1.60 20.75 36.57
C ARG A 87 -1.49 19.36 35.93
N ILE A 88 -2.57 18.84 35.34
CA ILE A 88 -2.66 17.43 34.89
C ILE A 88 -2.95 17.25 33.40
N TYR A 89 -3.48 18.30 32.75
CA TYR A 89 -3.73 18.38 31.31
C TYR A 89 -3.62 19.86 30.85
N PRO A 90 -2.40 20.42 30.80
CA PRO A 90 -2.14 21.79 30.34
C PRO A 90 -2.14 21.88 28.81
N TYR A 91 -3.16 21.32 28.15
CA TYR A 91 -3.27 21.29 26.69
C TYR A 91 -4.60 21.89 26.23
N ASP A 92 -4.50 22.84 25.30
CA ASP A 92 -5.57 23.35 24.46
C ASP A 92 -5.59 22.61 23.11
N VAL A 93 -6.43 23.07 22.18
CA VAL A 93 -6.57 22.44 20.85
C VAL A 93 -5.32 22.63 19.99
N GLY A 94 -4.66 23.80 20.07
CA GLY A 94 -3.46 24.10 19.29
C GLY A 94 -2.26 23.24 19.72
N ALA A 95 -2.05 23.11 21.03
CA ALA A 95 -1.05 22.21 21.59
C ALA A 95 -1.33 20.74 21.22
N MET A 96 -2.59 20.30 21.24
CA MET A 96 -2.94 18.93 20.82
C MET A 96 -2.78 18.70 19.31
N ALA A 97 -3.02 19.70 18.46
CA ALA A 97 -2.76 19.60 17.02
C ALA A 97 -1.24 19.46 16.74
N ALA A 98 -0.42 20.32 17.31
CA ALA A 98 1.04 20.25 17.18
C ALA A 98 1.62 18.94 17.75
N LEU A 99 1.09 18.45 18.88
CA LEU A 99 1.49 17.16 19.44
C LEU A 99 1.07 15.98 18.54
N GLY A 100 -0.09 16.05 17.89
CA GLY A 100 -0.54 15.04 16.92
C GLY A 100 0.37 14.95 15.71
N GLU A 101 0.71 16.10 15.11
CA GLU A 101 1.67 16.19 14.01
C GLU A 101 3.04 15.63 14.40
N GLN A 102 3.59 16.07 15.54
CA GLN A 102 4.90 15.61 16.03
C GLN A 102 4.90 14.10 16.30
N CYS A 103 3.87 13.56 16.96
CA CYS A 103 3.79 12.12 17.22
C CYS A 103 3.74 11.32 15.91
N SER A 104 2.93 11.75 14.95
CA SER A 104 2.79 11.11 13.63
C SER A 104 4.09 11.18 12.81
N MET A 105 4.85 12.26 12.93
CA MET A 105 6.19 12.40 12.35
C MET A 105 7.20 11.46 13.02
N THR A 106 7.21 11.37 14.36
CA THR A 106 8.12 10.48 15.07
C THR A 106 7.82 9.00 14.88
N GLU A 107 6.56 8.64 14.63
CA GLU A 107 6.12 7.28 14.30
C GLU A 107 6.69 6.86 12.94
N ARG A 108 6.41 7.63 11.87
CA ARG A 108 7.01 7.40 10.54
C ARG A 108 8.54 7.31 10.59
N ARG A 109 9.20 8.24 11.28
CA ARG A 109 10.67 8.24 11.42
C ARG A 109 11.22 6.99 12.13
N ALA A 110 10.44 6.39 13.04
CA ALA A 110 10.83 5.14 13.70
C ALA A 110 10.62 3.93 12.77
N ASP A 111 9.53 3.90 12.01
CA ASP A 111 9.27 2.88 10.98
C ASP A 111 10.34 2.93 9.87
N ASP A 112 10.66 4.13 9.36
CA ASP A 112 11.69 4.37 8.34
C ASP A 112 13.06 3.84 8.82
N ALA A 113 13.50 4.24 10.02
CA ALA A 113 14.78 3.80 10.58
C ALA A 113 14.82 2.28 10.84
N THR A 114 13.68 1.69 11.23
CA THR A 114 13.56 0.23 11.39
C THR A 114 13.68 -0.48 10.04
N ARG A 115 13.07 0.08 8.99
CA ARG A 115 13.16 -0.43 7.61
C ARG A 115 14.58 -0.33 7.04
N GLU A 116 15.34 0.70 7.37
CA GLU A 116 16.75 0.80 6.94
C GLU A 116 17.62 -0.31 7.54
N VAL A 117 17.40 -0.67 8.81
CA VAL A 117 18.11 -1.77 9.48
C VAL A 117 17.65 -3.13 8.94
N ASP A 118 16.34 -3.34 8.74
CA ASP A 118 15.78 -4.54 8.11
C ASP A 118 16.35 -4.75 6.69
N ALA A 119 16.38 -3.70 5.87
CA ALA A 119 16.96 -3.76 4.52
C ALA A 119 18.46 -4.11 4.53
N TRP A 120 19.22 -3.57 5.49
CA TRP A 120 20.64 -3.91 5.65
C TRP A 120 20.85 -5.38 6.06
N LEU A 121 20.11 -5.86 7.07
CA LEU A 121 20.17 -7.25 7.53
C LEU A 121 19.75 -8.25 6.43
N LYS A 122 18.77 -7.89 5.61
CA LYS A 122 18.34 -8.70 4.45
C LYS A 122 19.40 -8.76 3.35
N CYS A 123 20.14 -7.68 3.12
CA CYS A 123 21.31 -7.71 2.25
C CYS A 123 22.43 -8.57 2.85
N GLU A 124 22.74 -8.42 4.14
CA GLU A 124 23.73 -9.27 4.84
C GLU A 124 23.39 -10.77 4.70
N PHE A 125 22.12 -11.15 4.90
CA PHE A 125 21.65 -12.54 4.76
C PHE A 125 21.77 -13.12 3.34
N LEU A 126 21.56 -12.32 2.28
CA LEU A 126 21.69 -12.79 0.89
C LEU A 126 23.12 -12.73 0.34
N LYS A 127 24.04 -12.04 1.00
CA LYS A 127 25.43 -11.89 0.52
C LYS A 127 26.16 -13.23 0.36
N ASP A 128 25.93 -14.16 1.27
CA ASP A 128 26.53 -15.51 1.23
C ASP A 128 25.77 -16.47 0.29
N ARG A 129 24.73 -15.97 -0.39
CA ARG A 129 23.82 -16.71 -1.29
C ARG A 129 23.85 -16.20 -2.73
N ILE A 130 24.85 -15.39 -3.10
CA ILE A 130 25.02 -14.91 -4.47
C ILE A 130 25.22 -16.11 -5.41
N GLY A 131 24.40 -16.19 -6.47
CA GLY A 131 24.32 -17.32 -7.39
C GLY A 131 23.22 -18.34 -7.07
N GLU A 132 22.61 -18.32 -5.88
CA GLU A 132 21.45 -19.17 -5.56
C GLU A 132 20.18 -18.70 -6.31
N GLU A 133 19.32 -19.66 -6.68
CA GLU A 133 18.04 -19.41 -7.35
C GLU A 133 16.86 -19.58 -6.38
N PHE A 134 15.91 -18.66 -6.46
CA PHE A 134 14.75 -18.54 -5.56
C PHE A 134 13.46 -18.40 -6.38
N GLU A 135 12.35 -18.93 -5.85
CA GLU A 135 11.02 -18.48 -6.29
C GLU A 135 10.70 -17.13 -5.67
N GLY A 136 9.94 -16.31 -6.38
CA GLY A 136 9.50 -15.01 -5.87
C GLY A 136 8.30 -14.44 -6.64
N VAL A 137 7.75 -13.35 -6.11
CA VAL A 137 6.56 -12.67 -6.64
C VAL A 137 6.90 -11.22 -6.93
N ILE A 138 6.50 -10.72 -8.11
CA ILE A 138 6.71 -9.32 -8.49
C ILE A 138 5.89 -8.42 -7.55
N ALA A 139 6.57 -7.71 -6.65
CA ALA A 139 6.00 -6.85 -5.60
C ALA A 139 5.82 -5.38 -6.04
N ALA A 140 6.57 -4.93 -7.05
CA ALA A 140 6.35 -3.65 -7.74
C ALA A 140 6.89 -3.67 -9.17
N VAL A 141 6.33 -2.82 -10.03
CA VAL A 141 6.77 -2.65 -11.43
C VAL A 141 7.03 -1.18 -11.71
N THR A 142 8.15 -0.89 -12.35
CA THR A 142 8.58 0.47 -12.72
C THR A 142 8.91 0.57 -14.21
N ASN A 143 9.27 1.76 -14.68
CA ASN A 143 9.79 1.97 -16.02
C ASN A 143 11.25 1.50 -16.23
N PHE A 144 11.97 1.12 -15.17
CA PHE A 144 13.38 0.70 -15.22
C PHE A 144 13.62 -0.74 -14.75
N GLY A 145 12.57 -1.47 -14.35
CA GLY A 145 12.69 -2.84 -13.86
C GLY A 145 11.50 -3.30 -13.02
N VAL A 146 11.59 -4.52 -12.50
CA VAL A 146 10.63 -5.11 -11.55
C VAL A 146 11.28 -5.43 -10.23
N PHE A 147 10.59 -5.13 -9.13
CA PHE A 147 10.97 -5.59 -7.80
C PHE A 147 10.29 -6.93 -7.54
N VAL A 148 11.07 -7.92 -7.11
CA VAL A 148 10.61 -9.27 -6.77
C VAL A 148 10.85 -9.50 -5.29
N GLU A 149 9.79 -9.86 -4.57
CA GLU A 149 9.88 -10.36 -3.20
C GLU A 149 10.17 -11.87 -3.26
N LEU A 150 11.25 -12.30 -2.62
CA LEU A 150 11.62 -13.71 -2.55
C LEU A 150 10.67 -14.47 -1.61
N SER A 151 10.14 -15.60 -2.08
CA SER A 151 9.26 -16.49 -1.31
C SER A 151 9.91 -16.92 0.00
N ASP A 152 9.11 -17.01 1.06
CA ASP A 152 9.48 -17.38 2.45
C ASP A 152 10.54 -16.50 3.15
N LEU A 153 11.25 -15.63 2.42
CA LEU A 153 12.30 -14.75 2.95
C LEU A 153 11.82 -13.29 3.17
N TYR A 154 10.80 -12.83 2.43
CA TYR A 154 10.31 -11.44 2.46
C TYR A 154 11.40 -10.39 2.18
N ILE A 155 12.28 -10.72 1.22
CA ILE A 155 13.37 -9.85 0.76
C ILE A 155 13.04 -9.34 -0.65
N GLU A 156 13.02 -8.02 -0.83
CA GLU A 156 12.84 -7.39 -2.14
C GLU A 156 14.18 -7.23 -2.87
N GLY A 157 14.28 -7.68 -4.12
CA GLY A 157 15.39 -7.40 -5.03
C GLY A 157 14.92 -6.87 -6.39
N LEU A 158 15.81 -6.25 -7.16
CA LEU A 158 15.50 -5.57 -8.42
C LEU A 158 16.02 -6.36 -9.63
N ILE A 159 15.12 -6.77 -10.53
CA ILE A 159 15.51 -7.11 -11.92
C ILE A 159 15.46 -5.83 -12.74
N HIS A 160 16.62 -5.29 -13.10
CA HIS A 160 16.72 -4.13 -13.99
C HIS A 160 16.24 -4.49 -15.41
N ILE A 161 15.69 -3.51 -16.14
CA ILE A 161 15.13 -3.71 -17.49
C ILE A 161 16.13 -4.32 -18.50
N SER A 162 17.44 -4.10 -18.31
CA SER A 162 18.49 -4.71 -19.14
C SER A 162 18.80 -6.18 -18.83
N ALA A 163 18.32 -6.71 -17.69
CA ALA A 163 18.41 -8.12 -17.31
C ALA A 163 17.14 -8.92 -17.68
N LEU A 164 16.13 -8.26 -18.27
CA LEU A 164 14.99 -8.92 -18.89
C LEU A 164 15.37 -9.44 -20.30
N PRO A 165 14.68 -10.48 -20.82
CA PRO A 165 14.93 -11.01 -22.16
C PRO A 165 14.91 -9.95 -23.26
N GLY A 166 15.86 -10.02 -24.21
CA GLY A 166 16.13 -8.95 -25.19
C GLY A 166 14.94 -8.50 -26.04
N ASP A 167 14.24 -7.47 -25.56
CA ASP A 167 13.04 -6.87 -26.12
C ASP A 167 12.90 -5.42 -25.61
N TYR A 168 12.05 -4.62 -26.26
CA TYR A 168 11.72 -3.27 -25.79
C TYR A 168 10.48 -3.33 -24.89
N TYR A 169 10.59 -2.93 -23.62
CA TYR A 169 9.49 -3.05 -22.65
C TYR A 169 8.75 -1.73 -22.42
N HIS A 170 7.45 -1.71 -22.71
CA HIS A 170 6.56 -0.58 -22.40
C HIS A 170 5.97 -0.70 -20.99
N PHE A 171 6.05 0.37 -20.19
CA PHE A 171 5.44 0.44 -18.87
C PHE A 171 3.98 0.93 -18.92
N ASP A 172 3.05 0.05 -18.57
CA ASP A 172 1.63 0.35 -18.38
C ASP A 172 1.37 0.63 -16.90
N GLN A 173 1.59 1.90 -16.50
CA GLN A 173 1.49 2.36 -15.11
C GLN A 173 0.12 2.07 -14.49
N ALA A 174 -0.96 2.18 -15.28
CA ALA A 174 -2.33 1.96 -14.80
C ALA A 174 -2.63 0.50 -14.44
N LYS A 175 -1.88 -0.45 -15.03
CA LYS A 175 -1.99 -1.89 -14.75
C LYS A 175 -0.75 -2.49 -14.09
N GLN A 176 0.19 -1.64 -13.65
CA GLN A 176 1.44 -2.01 -12.97
C GLN A 176 2.17 -3.18 -13.65
N ARG A 177 2.50 -3.01 -14.93
CA ARG A 177 3.13 -4.05 -15.76
C ARG A 177 4.07 -3.49 -16.84
N LEU A 178 5.13 -4.24 -17.13
CA LEU A 178 6.00 -4.09 -18.29
C LEU A 178 5.57 -5.08 -19.38
N ILE A 179 5.51 -4.63 -20.64
CA ILE A 179 5.07 -5.43 -21.79
C ILE A 179 6.13 -5.36 -22.87
N GLY A 180 6.72 -6.50 -23.23
CA GLY A 180 7.69 -6.59 -24.33
C GLY A 180 7.01 -6.38 -25.68
N GLU A 181 7.54 -5.49 -26.51
CA GLU A 181 6.97 -5.10 -27.81
C GLU A 181 6.90 -6.28 -28.78
N ARG A 182 8.02 -6.99 -28.95
CA ARG A 182 8.21 -8.10 -29.90
C ARG A 182 7.78 -9.44 -29.33
N THR A 183 8.17 -9.75 -28.09
CA THR A 183 7.91 -11.04 -27.44
C THR A 183 6.51 -11.14 -26.86
N ARG A 184 5.87 -10.00 -26.56
CA ARG A 184 4.61 -9.90 -25.79
C ARG A 184 4.67 -10.58 -24.42
N GLN A 185 5.86 -10.79 -23.87
CA GLN A 185 6.03 -11.13 -22.45
C GLN A 185 5.48 -10.00 -21.57
N VAL A 186 4.89 -10.37 -20.44
CA VAL A 186 4.30 -9.42 -19.48
C VAL A 186 4.82 -9.73 -18.09
N PHE A 187 5.56 -8.77 -17.51
CA PHE A 187 5.94 -8.78 -16.10
C PHE A 187 4.99 -7.83 -15.37
N GLN A 188 4.19 -8.33 -14.43
CA GLN A 188 3.13 -7.58 -13.77
C GLN A 188 3.11 -7.85 -12.27
N LEU A 189 2.57 -6.91 -11.49
CA LEU A 189 2.34 -7.09 -10.05
C LEU A 189 1.67 -8.45 -9.76
N GLY A 190 2.18 -9.19 -8.78
CA GLY A 190 1.71 -10.53 -8.40
C GLY A 190 2.07 -11.66 -9.38
N GLY A 191 2.86 -11.39 -10.42
CA GLY A 191 3.42 -12.44 -11.27
C GLY A 191 4.49 -13.24 -10.53
N ALA A 192 4.35 -14.56 -10.48
CA ALA A 192 5.39 -15.46 -9.98
C ALA A 192 6.53 -15.59 -11.01
N VAL A 193 7.77 -15.60 -10.51
CA VAL A 193 9.01 -15.71 -11.28
C VAL A 193 10.03 -16.53 -10.48
N THR A 194 10.97 -17.18 -11.18
CA THR A 194 12.20 -17.72 -10.58
C THR A 194 13.32 -16.73 -10.86
N VAL A 195 14.15 -16.44 -9.87
CA VAL A 195 15.19 -15.41 -9.91
C VAL A 195 16.49 -15.90 -9.31
N ARG A 196 17.63 -15.41 -9.81
CA ARG A 196 18.96 -15.67 -9.24
C ARG A 196 19.49 -14.39 -8.60
N VAL A 197 20.11 -14.51 -7.42
CA VAL A 197 20.83 -13.39 -6.80
C VAL A 197 22.12 -13.14 -7.59
N ALA A 198 22.19 -12.02 -8.31
CA ALA A 198 23.31 -11.68 -9.17
C ALA A 198 24.36 -10.81 -8.46
N ARG A 199 23.90 -9.87 -7.62
CA ARG A 199 24.76 -9.04 -6.75
C ARG A 199 23.99 -8.62 -5.51
N VAL A 200 24.73 -8.44 -4.42
CA VAL A 200 24.26 -7.73 -3.22
C VAL A 200 25.19 -6.57 -2.94
N ASP A 201 24.63 -5.42 -2.58
CA ASP A 201 25.35 -4.20 -2.21
C ASP A 201 24.89 -3.72 -0.82
N LEU A 202 25.81 -3.79 0.16
CA LEU A 202 25.53 -3.45 1.56
C LEU A 202 25.49 -1.94 1.81
N ASP A 203 26.27 -1.15 1.06
CA ASP A 203 26.38 0.30 1.25
C ASP A 203 25.12 0.98 0.70
N ASP A 204 24.71 0.58 -0.51
CA ASP A 204 23.51 1.05 -1.20
C ASP A 204 22.21 0.37 -0.71
N ARG A 205 22.32 -0.71 0.08
CA ARG A 205 21.23 -1.60 0.54
C ARG A 205 20.37 -2.13 -0.61
N LYS A 206 21.02 -2.71 -1.63
CA LYS A 206 20.38 -3.21 -2.86
C LYS A 206 20.75 -4.67 -3.13
N ILE A 207 19.80 -5.39 -3.73
CA ILE A 207 19.98 -6.73 -4.26
C ILE A 207 19.59 -6.70 -5.73
N ASP A 208 20.54 -6.99 -6.61
CA ASP A 208 20.29 -7.11 -8.04
C ASP A 208 19.96 -8.58 -8.37
N LEU A 209 18.86 -8.77 -9.11
CA LEU A 209 18.33 -10.08 -9.48
C LEU A 209 18.37 -10.29 -10.99
N GLU A 210 18.64 -11.52 -11.40
CA GLU A 210 18.49 -11.99 -12.79
C GLU A 210 17.29 -12.93 -12.89
N LEU A 211 16.64 -12.99 -14.07
CA LEU A 211 15.53 -13.92 -14.30
C LEU A 211 16.07 -15.34 -14.54
N ALA A 212 15.83 -16.26 -13.61
CA ALA A 212 16.30 -17.64 -13.66
C ALA A 212 15.39 -18.50 -14.56
N GLY A 213 15.50 -18.26 -15.87
CA GLY A 213 14.72 -18.94 -16.90
C GLY A 213 13.30 -18.38 -17.05
N VAL A 214 12.77 -18.42 -18.28
CA VAL A 214 11.40 -17.97 -18.55
C VAL A 214 10.44 -19.11 -18.22
N ALA A 215 10.09 -19.26 -16.95
CA ALA A 215 8.98 -20.10 -16.53
C ALA A 215 7.70 -19.63 -17.25
N PRO A 216 7.08 -20.46 -18.13
CA PRO A 216 5.96 -20.00 -18.93
C PRO A 216 4.74 -19.79 -18.03
N SER A 217 4.27 -18.54 -17.96
CA SER A 217 3.02 -18.15 -17.31
C SER A 217 1.93 -19.21 -17.55
N ARG A 218 1.34 -19.74 -16.47
CA ARG A 218 0.29 -20.77 -16.50
C ARG A 218 -1.01 -20.22 -17.08
N ARG A 219 -0.99 -19.94 -18.38
CA ARG A 219 -2.10 -19.51 -19.23
C ARG A 219 -3.20 -20.56 -19.17
N GLY A 220 -4.21 -20.31 -18.34
CA GLY A 220 -5.19 -21.31 -17.92
C GLY A 220 -5.77 -22.11 -19.09
N LYS A 221 -5.48 -23.42 -19.12
CA LYS A 221 -6.12 -24.34 -20.06
C LYS A 221 -7.58 -24.51 -19.64
N SER A 222 -8.47 -23.74 -20.29
CA SER A 222 -9.92 -23.89 -20.19
C SER A 222 -10.31 -25.37 -20.31
N GLY A 223 -10.97 -25.91 -19.28
CA GLY A 223 -11.21 -27.35 -19.10
C GLY A 223 -12.13 -27.95 -20.15
N LYS A 224 -11.59 -28.30 -21.32
CA LYS A 224 -12.31 -29.02 -22.38
C LYS A 224 -12.43 -30.50 -22.02
N ARG A 225 -13.34 -30.83 -21.11
CA ARG A 225 -13.72 -32.21 -20.75
C ARG A 225 -14.02 -33.01 -22.03
N ARG A 226 -13.13 -33.94 -22.38
CA ARG A 226 -13.49 -35.11 -23.20
C ARG A 226 -14.07 -36.17 -22.27
N ALA A 227 -15.03 -36.93 -22.76
CA ALA A 227 -15.65 -38.02 -22.02
C ALA A 227 -15.13 -39.35 -22.56
N GLU A 228 -14.31 -40.02 -21.75
CA GLU A 228 -13.85 -41.39 -21.91
C GLU A 228 -14.04 -42.05 -20.52
N GLY A 229 -14.47 -43.31 -20.39
CA GLY A 229 -14.91 -44.22 -21.45
C GLY A 229 -14.62 -45.69 -21.15
N GLU A 230 -14.83 -46.17 -19.92
CA GLU A 230 -14.43 -47.51 -19.49
C GLU A 230 -15.55 -48.35 -18.83
N PRO A 231 -15.42 -49.69 -18.76
CA PRO A 231 -16.57 -50.60 -18.92
C PRO A 231 -17.06 -51.29 -17.63
N ALA A 232 -17.92 -52.31 -17.79
CA ALA A 232 -18.88 -52.74 -16.77
C ALA A 232 -18.62 -54.10 -16.09
N ALA A 233 -18.92 -54.16 -14.79
CA ALA A 233 -19.42 -55.32 -14.04
C ALA A 233 -20.10 -54.81 -12.73
N GLY A 234 -21.17 -55.39 -12.18
CA GLY A 234 -22.05 -56.46 -12.65
C GLY A 234 -23.14 -56.81 -11.59
N SER A 235 -24.03 -57.76 -11.91
CA SER A 235 -24.98 -58.46 -11.00
C SER A 235 -26.25 -57.75 -10.45
N ARG A 236 -27.43 -58.25 -10.89
CA ARG A 236 -28.67 -58.62 -10.13
C ARG A 236 -29.24 -57.62 -9.07
N ASN A 237 -30.55 -57.31 -8.96
CA ASN A 237 -31.71 -58.21 -9.07
C ASN A 237 -33.11 -57.50 -9.01
N LYS A 238 -34.16 -58.15 -9.55
CA LYS A 238 -35.63 -58.12 -9.20
C LYS A 238 -36.43 -56.83 -8.87
N LYS A 239 -37.56 -56.69 -9.61
CA LYS A 239 -38.94 -56.21 -9.22
C LYS A 239 -39.09 -54.73 -8.78
N SER A 240 -40.24 -54.04 -8.93
CA SER A 240 -41.53 -54.20 -9.67
C SER A 240 -42.16 -52.78 -9.77
N ARG A 241 -43.16 -52.40 -10.60
CA ARG A 241 -44.51 -52.88 -10.99
C ARG A 241 -44.89 -52.13 -12.31
N ARG A 242 -45.65 -52.68 -13.28
CA ARG A 242 -47.14 -52.64 -13.41
C ARG A 242 -47.71 -51.20 -13.27
N ARG A 243 -48.45 -50.57 -14.21
CA ARG A 243 -49.16 -50.99 -15.47
C ARG A 243 -49.54 -49.73 -16.31
N GLN A 244 -49.85 -49.89 -17.61
CA GLN A 244 -50.93 -49.26 -18.46
C GLN A 244 -51.24 -47.73 -18.33
N THR A 245 -51.70 -46.97 -19.34
CA THR A 245 -52.34 -47.26 -20.66
C THR A 245 -52.14 -46.08 -21.65
N ALA A 246 -52.48 -46.27 -22.93
CA ALA A 246 -52.68 -45.21 -23.96
C ALA A 246 -54.19 -45.18 -24.36
N PRO A 247 -54.70 -44.52 -25.45
CA PRO A 247 -54.11 -43.57 -26.42
C PRO A 247 -55.03 -42.35 -26.76
N ASN A 248 -54.70 -41.61 -27.84
CA ASN A 248 -55.54 -40.62 -28.59
C ASN A 248 -56.02 -39.33 -27.86
N GLY A 249 -56.33 -38.23 -28.57
CA GLY A 249 -56.07 -37.93 -29.99
C GLY A 249 -56.69 -36.63 -30.52
N GLU A 250 -56.02 -36.06 -31.54
CA GLU A 250 -56.52 -35.26 -32.69
C GLU A 250 -57.25 -33.88 -32.57
N LYS A 251 -56.96 -33.05 -33.61
CA LYS A 251 -57.72 -31.92 -34.20
C LYS A 251 -57.76 -30.58 -33.42
N GLU A 252 -57.35 -29.43 -33.99
CA GLU A 252 -57.85 -28.64 -35.15
C GLU A 252 -59.08 -27.77 -34.81
N SER A 253 -59.27 -26.52 -35.28
CA SER A 253 -58.46 -25.66 -36.18
C SER A 253 -58.89 -24.17 -36.10
N GLY A 254 -58.09 -23.26 -36.70
CA GLY A 254 -58.50 -21.91 -37.14
C GLY A 254 -58.46 -20.75 -36.10
N GLY A 255 -58.27 -19.48 -36.49
CA GLY A 255 -57.88 -18.95 -37.81
C GLY A 255 -58.17 -17.44 -38.01
N LYS A 256 -57.40 -16.78 -38.90
CA LYS A 256 -57.53 -15.39 -39.44
C LYS A 256 -57.14 -14.24 -38.45
N GLU A 257 -56.31 -13.24 -38.81
CA GLU A 257 -56.36 -12.20 -39.88
C GLU A 257 -57.37 -11.06 -39.57
N ARG A 258 -57.21 -9.74 -39.83
CA ARG A 258 -56.30 -8.78 -40.55
C ARG A 258 -56.64 -7.32 -40.01
N LYS A 259 -56.10 -6.12 -40.33
CA LYS A 259 -55.06 -5.56 -41.24
C LYS A 259 -54.64 -4.09 -40.84
N SER A 260 -53.33 -3.82 -40.77
CA SER A 260 -52.58 -2.71 -41.45
C SER A 260 -52.68 -1.19 -41.15
N GLY A 261 -51.54 -0.49 -41.36
CA GLY A 261 -51.33 0.97 -41.49
C GLY A 261 -50.00 1.37 -40.82
N GLN A 262 -48.86 1.57 -41.52
CA GLN A 262 -48.45 2.69 -42.40
C GLN A 262 -48.68 4.09 -41.76
N ARG A 263 -47.73 5.04 -41.79
CA ARG A 263 -46.69 5.32 -42.82
C ARG A 263 -45.48 6.10 -42.26
N SER A 264 -44.31 5.99 -42.91
CA SER A 264 -43.21 6.98 -43.13
C SER A 264 -43.06 8.24 -42.23
N THR A 265 -41.87 8.73 -41.86
CA THR A 265 -40.69 9.09 -42.71
C THR A 265 -39.34 9.04 -41.94
N LYS A 266 -38.26 9.67 -42.45
CA LYS A 266 -36.84 9.52 -42.04
C LYS A 266 -36.18 10.92 -41.77
N PRO A 267 -34.84 11.13 -41.72
CA PRO A 267 -34.16 11.68 -40.53
C PRO A 267 -33.52 13.08 -40.71
N SER A 268 -32.83 13.58 -39.68
CA SER A 268 -31.78 14.61 -39.86
C SER A 268 -30.63 14.45 -38.84
N LYS A 269 -29.52 15.16 -39.10
CA LYS A 269 -28.25 15.17 -38.33
C LYS A 269 -27.93 16.62 -37.90
N SER A 270 -26.81 16.79 -37.19
CA SER A 270 -26.01 18.03 -37.08
C SER A 270 -26.51 19.05 -36.01
N ALA A 271 -25.68 19.90 -35.39
CA ALA A 271 -24.20 19.97 -35.39
C ALA A 271 -23.64 20.93 -34.31
N LYS A 272 -22.30 20.92 -34.17
CA LYS A 272 -21.41 22.00 -33.66
C LYS A 272 -21.46 22.38 -32.17
N SER A 273 -20.27 22.36 -31.58
CA SER A 273 -19.86 23.20 -30.44
C SER A 273 -19.21 24.52 -30.92
N PRO A 274 -19.18 25.54 -30.04
CA PRO A 274 -17.92 26.20 -29.69
C PRO A 274 -17.73 26.20 -28.14
N LYS A 275 -16.53 26.11 -27.54
CA LYS A 275 -15.23 26.82 -27.67
C LYS A 275 -15.11 28.18 -26.95
N SER A 276 -14.55 28.09 -25.73
CA SER A 276 -13.35 28.82 -25.23
C SER A 276 -13.36 30.31 -24.82
N ALA A 277 -13.05 30.54 -23.54
CA ALA A 277 -12.06 31.52 -23.02
C ALA A 277 -11.57 31.03 -21.63
N LYS A 278 -10.31 31.01 -21.16
CA LYS A 278 -8.95 31.31 -21.68
C LYS A 278 -8.21 32.57 -21.18
N SER A 279 -7.76 32.53 -19.93
CA SER A 279 -6.52 33.15 -19.42
C SER A 279 -5.57 31.98 -19.01
N LYS A 280 -4.25 31.89 -19.26
CA LYS A 280 -3.13 32.79 -19.63
C LYS A 280 -2.79 33.88 -18.59
N LYS A 281 -1.53 34.11 -18.21
CA LYS A 281 -0.26 33.33 -18.33
C LYS A 281 0.81 34.06 -17.52
N ALA A 282 1.65 33.37 -16.72
CA ALA A 282 2.99 33.87 -16.37
C ALA A 282 3.90 32.71 -15.91
N SER A 283 5.13 32.70 -16.39
CA SER A 283 6.19 31.75 -16.03
C SER A 283 7.53 32.47 -16.14
N THR A 284 8.37 32.40 -15.12
CA THR A 284 9.78 32.83 -15.21
C THR A 284 10.68 31.77 -14.60
N SER A 285 11.83 31.58 -15.25
CA SER A 285 12.87 30.61 -14.92
C SER A 285 14.13 31.35 -14.44
N GLY A 286 14.96 30.73 -13.60
CA GLY A 286 16.19 31.38 -13.13
C GLY A 286 17.08 30.56 -12.20
N ARG A 287 18.08 29.87 -12.77
CA ARG A 287 19.31 29.39 -12.11
C ARG A 287 20.30 28.90 -13.21
N PRO A 288 21.62 28.82 -12.96
CA PRO A 288 22.40 29.28 -11.80
C PRO A 288 23.56 30.24 -12.15
N ALA A 289 24.29 30.70 -11.14
CA ALA A 289 25.61 31.35 -11.28
C ALA A 289 26.57 30.86 -10.18
N LYS A 290 27.88 30.99 -10.39
CA LYS A 290 28.94 30.35 -9.58
C LYS A 290 29.94 31.39 -9.04
N ALA A 291 30.42 31.15 -7.81
CA ALA A 291 31.70 31.58 -7.21
C ALA A 291 32.18 33.05 -7.28
N SER A 292 32.48 33.63 -6.12
CA SER A 292 33.82 34.20 -5.82
C SER A 292 34.02 34.55 -4.33
N LYS A 293 35.26 34.39 -3.87
CA LYS A 293 35.89 35.06 -2.71
C LYS A 293 37.26 35.55 -3.21
N PRO A 294 37.78 36.70 -2.75
CA PRO A 294 39.00 36.65 -1.92
C PRO A 294 39.12 37.80 -0.89
N GLY A 295 40.21 37.80 -0.10
CA GLY A 295 40.60 38.87 0.85
C GLY A 295 40.23 38.56 2.30
N LYS A 296 41.11 38.02 3.15
CA LYS A 296 42.28 38.59 3.85
C LYS A 296 41.97 39.72 4.85
N ALA A 297 42.53 39.58 6.05
CA ALA A 297 42.37 40.48 7.19
C ALA A 297 43.57 41.43 7.37
N PRO A 298 43.46 42.44 8.25
CA PRO A 298 44.59 42.99 8.97
C PRO A 298 44.67 42.47 10.42
N ALA A 299 45.87 42.10 10.85
CA ALA A 299 46.28 42.12 12.26
C ALA A 299 47.01 43.47 12.52
N ALA A 300 47.36 43.93 13.72
CA ALA A 300 47.19 43.45 15.10
C ALA A 300 47.38 44.67 16.04
N LYS A 301 47.11 44.53 17.35
CA LYS A 301 48.01 45.11 18.38
C LYS A 301 47.89 44.43 19.74
N ARG A 302 49.04 44.27 20.40
CA ARG A 302 49.22 43.58 21.69
C ARG A 302 49.10 44.57 22.85
N ARG A 303 48.54 44.13 23.98
CA ARG A 303 49.01 44.38 25.37
C ARG A 303 48.60 43.14 26.18
N SER A 304 49.51 42.32 26.74
CA SER A 304 50.32 42.56 27.95
C SER A 304 49.48 43.12 29.12
N GLY A 305 49.12 42.39 30.19
CA GLY A 305 49.44 41.01 30.58
C GLY A 305 50.24 40.97 31.88
N LYS A 306 49.60 40.56 32.99
CA LYS A 306 50.27 40.19 34.25
C LYS A 306 49.33 39.44 35.22
N GLN A 307 49.78 38.26 35.64
CA GLN A 307 49.39 37.51 36.84
C GLN A 307 50.60 36.63 37.22
N PRO A 308 50.76 36.17 38.47
CA PRO A 308 50.27 36.69 39.73
C PRO A 308 51.44 37.38 40.49
N PRO A 309 51.54 37.28 41.84
CA PRO A 309 52.27 36.14 42.40
C PRO A 309 51.52 35.43 43.55
N ALA A 310 52.02 34.27 43.98
CA ALA A 310 51.41 33.45 45.03
C ALA A 310 52.30 33.30 46.28
N GLY A 311 51.67 33.42 47.45
CA GLY A 311 52.03 32.69 48.68
C GLY A 311 53.13 33.24 49.59
N LYS A 312 52.82 33.31 50.90
CA LYS A 312 53.46 32.46 51.94
C LYS A 312 52.81 32.64 53.33
N LYS A 313 52.86 31.56 54.13
CA LYS A 313 52.83 31.49 55.62
C LYS A 313 51.73 32.32 56.32
N GLY A 314 50.66 31.74 56.88
CA GLY A 314 50.68 30.63 57.82
C GLY A 314 50.74 31.13 59.27
N ARG A 315 49.61 31.01 59.99
CA ARG A 315 49.56 30.52 61.36
C ARG A 315 48.23 29.81 61.60
#